data_AF-A0A5E4STH4-F1
#
_entry.id   AF-A0A5E4STH4-F1
#
_cell.length_a   1.000
_cell.length_b   1.000
_cell.length_c   1.000
_cell.angle_alpha   90.00
_cell.angle_beta   90.00
_cell.angle_gamma   90.00
#
_symmetry.space_group_name_H-M   'P 1'
#
loop_
_entity.id
_entity.type
_entity.pdbx_description
1 polymer ?
#
loop_
_entity_poly.entity_id
_entity_poly.type
_entity_poly.pdbx_seq_one_letter_code
_entity_poly.pdbx_strand_id
1 'polypeptide(L)'
;MARSALKFDDATYAALLAAARSADAANPHNNPAFLNAFLVDVWKATHRVYGAQTYLRFMAEAGVTRRPSAGTVQKAIVRARALYEVPAAPAFGPLPASGPSIWVQQLEQNLARAITLLDAMPEGHKPANEALTDVADAMRRVQHLERENLELRARLAQMTVAAAYAREALGETLTVFAPHAVQSMGGHGRHGA
;
A
#
# COMPACT_ATOMS: atom_id res chain seq x y z
N MET A 1 -4.81 -9.26 -21.67
CA MET A 1 -6.08 -9.47 -20.95
C MET A 1 -6.47 -8.20 -20.19
N ALA A 2 -7.60 -7.58 -20.54
CA ALA A 2 -8.10 -6.39 -19.85
C ALA A 2 -8.75 -6.81 -18.52
N ARG A 3 -8.29 -6.24 -17.40
CA ARG A 3 -8.98 -6.40 -16.11
C ARG A 3 -10.27 -5.59 -16.20
N SER A 4 -11.42 -6.20 -15.92
CA SER A 4 -12.72 -5.50 -15.88
C SER A 4 -12.61 -4.25 -15.02
N ALA A 5 -13.04 -3.11 -15.57
CA ALA A 5 -13.06 -1.85 -14.84
C ALA A 5 -13.92 -2.01 -13.60
N LEU A 6 -13.37 -1.61 -12.45
CA LEU A 6 -14.08 -1.63 -11.17
C LEU A 6 -15.33 -0.74 -11.29
N LYS A 7 -16.52 -1.35 -11.28
CA LYS A 7 -17.80 -0.63 -11.29
C LYS A 7 -18.34 -0.54 -9.88
N PHE A 8 -18.75 0.67 -9.49
CA PHE A 8 -19.46 0.96 -8.26
C PHE A 8 -20.91 1.24 -8.64
N ASP A 9 -21.87 0.80 -7.82
CA ASP A 9 -23.24 1.31 -7.94
C ASP A 9 -23.29 2.78 -7.51
N ASP A 10 -24.30 3.51 -8.00
CA ASP A 10 -24.40 4.96 -7.82
C ASP A 10 -24.51 5.36 -6.33
N ALA A 11 -25.15 4.52 -5.50
CA ALA A 11 -25.30 4.79 -4.07
C ALA A 11 -23.96 4.63 -3.34
N THR A 12 -23.23 3.55 -3.60
CA THR A 12 -21.87 3.36 -3.07
C THR A 12 -20.93 4.44 -3.56
N TYR A 13 -21.01 4.82 -4.83
CA TYR A 13 -20.17 5.88 -5.39
C TYR A 13 -20.44 7.23 -4.72
N ALA A 14 -21.70 7.60 -4.52
CA ALA A 14 -22.07 8.82 -3.80
C ALA A 14 -21.60 8.79 -2.33
N ALA A 15 -21.71 7.65 -1.66
CA ALA A 15 -21.23 7.47 -0.29
C ALA A 15 -19.71 7.64 -0.18
N LEU A 16 -18.95 7.14 -1.16
CA LEU A 16 -17.48 7.28 -1.19
C LEU A 16 -17.06 8.74 -1.38
N LEU A 17 -17.74 9.50 -2.25
CA LEU A 17 -17.47 10.93 -2.42
C LEU A 17 -17.84 11.73 -1.18
N ALA A 18 -18.94 11.39 -0.51
CA ALA A 18 -19.34 12.01 0.75
C ALA A 18 -18.33 11.73 1.88
N ALA A 19 -17.83 10.50 1.97
CA ALA A 19 -16.79 10.12 2.93
C ALA A 19 -15.49 10.93 2.73
N ALA A 20 -15.07 11.13 1.47
CA ALA A 20 -13.90 11.95 1.16
C ALA A 20 -14.07 13.41 1.65
N ARG A 21 -15.24 14.02 1.43
CA ARG A 21 -15.52 15.39 1.87
C ARG A 21 -15.61 15.51 3.40
N SER A 22 -16.26 14.54 4.05
CA SER A 22 -16.37 14.49 5.50
C SER A 22 -14.99 14.35 6.16
N ALA A 23 -14.14 13.47 5.64
CA ALA A 23 -12.78 13.30 6.11
C ALA A 23 -11.92 14.57 5.92
N ASP A 24 -12.08 15.28 4.80
CA ASP A 24 -11.35 16.53 4.53
C ASP A 24 -11.78 17.65 5.49
N ALA A 25 -13.09 17.78 5.75
CA ALA A 25 -13.63 18.73 6.70
C ALA A 25 -13.18 18.44 8.16
N ALA A 26 -13.14 17.16 8.56
CA ALA A 26 -12.69 16.76 9.89
C ALA A 26 -11.18 16.93 10.10
N ASN A 27 -10.39 16.80 9.03
CA ASN A 27 -8.94 16.88 9.08
C ASN A 27 -8.41 17.80 7.97
N PRO A 28 -8.55 19.13 8.08
CA PRO A 28 -8.24 20.06 6.98
C PRO A 28 -6.75 20.38 6.81
N HIS A 29 -5.88 20.04 7.78
CA HIS A 29 -4.43 20.25 7.67
C HIS A 29 -3.55 19.00 7.86
N ASN A 30 -4.12 17.86 8.27
CA ASN A 30 -3.37 16.63 8.55
C ASN A 30 -3.61 15.52 7.49
N ASN A 31 -2.66 15.35 6.56
CA ASN A 31 -2.77 14.35 5.48
C ASN A 31 -2.86 12.90 5.99
N PRO A 32 -2.01 12.43 6.92
CA PRO A 32 -2.14 11.11 7.50
C PRO A 32 -3.50 10.85 8.17
N ALA A 33 -4.01 11.81 8.95
CA ALA A 33 -5.29 11.65 9.65
C ALA A 33 -6.48 11.64 8.68
N PHE A 34 -6.48 12.54 7.69
CA PHE A 34 -7.44 12.55 6.59
C PHE A 34 -7.48 11.20 5.85
N LEU A 35 -6.33 10.69 5.41
CA LEU A 35 -6.27 9.44 4.66
C LEU A 35 -6.73 8.26 5.51
N ASN A 36 -6.36 8.20 6.79
CA ASN A 36 -6.83 7.14 7.67
C ASN A 36 -8.36 7.19 7.81
N ALA A 37 -8.94 8.37 8.10
CA ALA A 37 -10.39 8.53 8.23
C ALA A 37 -11.13 8.16 6.94
N PHE A 38 -10.65 8.63 5.79
CA PHE A 38 -11.25 8.29 4.50
C PHE A 38 -11.18 6.79 4.19
N LEU A 39 -10.04 6.14 4.44
CA LEU A 39 -9.88 4.70 4.21
C LEU A 39 -10.76 3.85 5.14
N VAL A 40 -10.97 4.28 6.39
CA VAL A 40 -11.91 3.64 7.33
C VAL A 40 -13.32 3.64 6.76
N ASP A 41 -13.80 4.81 6.31
CA ASP A 41 -15.19 4.95 5.86
C ASP A 41 -15.44 4.26 4.52
N VAL A 42 -14.43 4.25 3.64
CA VAL A 42 -14.45 3.43 2.41
C VAL A 42 -14.54 1.95 2.75
N TRP A 43 -13.75 1.48 3.73
CA TRP A 43 -13.81 0.08 4.15
C TRP A 43 -15.16 -0.28 4.77
N LYS A 44 -15.77 0.59 5.58
CA LYS A 44 -17.12 0.36 6.12
C LYS A 44 -18.17 0.27 5.00
N ALA A 45 -18.05 1.09 3.96
CA ALA A 45 -18.99 1.11 2.85
C ALA A 45 -18.83 -0.10 1.92
N THR A 46 -17.59 -0.52 1.63
CA THR A 46 -17.34 -1.52 0.57
C THR A 46 -16.64 -2.79 1.01
N HIS A 47 -16.27 -2.90 2.29
CA HIS A 47 -15.52 -4.02 2.89
C HIS A 47 -14.25 -4.38 2.11
N ARG A 48 -13.64 -3.40 1.44
CA ARG A 48 -12.52 -3.60 0.52
C ARG A 48 -11.56 -2.42 0.52
N VAL A 49 -10.28 -2.72 0.43
CA VAL A 49 -9.21 -1.70 0.28
C VAL A 49 -8.77 -1.63 -1.18
N TYR A 50 -8.83 -0.45 -1.78
CA TYR A 50 -8.49 -0.20 -3.19
C TYR A 50 -7.03 0.20 -3.39
N GLY A 51 -6.62 0.38 -4.65
CA GLY A 51 -5.29 0.89 -4.99
C GLY A 51 -5.21 2.42 -4.84
N ALA A 52 -3.99 2.95 -4.71
CA ALA A 52 -3.75 4.39 -4.53
C ALA A 52 -4.40 5.27 -5.61
N GLN A 53 -4.40 4.82 -6.87
CA GLN A 53 -5.01 5.55 -7.98
C GLN A 53 -6.53 5.69 -7.83
N THR A 54 -7.21 4.67 -7.31
CA THR A 54 -8.66 4.71 -7.08
C THR A 54 -9.01 5.76 -6.02
N TYR A 55 -8.25 5.79 -4.91
CA TYR A 55 -8.45 6.81 -3.89
C TYR A 55 -8.12 8.22 -4.38
N LEU A 56 -7.04 8.39 -5.16
CA LEU A 56 -6.70 9.68 -5.76
C LEU A 56 -7.81 10.19 -6.69
N ARG A 57 -8.42 9.29 -7.48
CA ARG A 57 -9.56 9.63 -8.34
C ARG A 57 -10.76 10.11 -7.51
N PHE A 58 -11.15 9.36 -6.47
CA PHE A 58 -12.27 9.75 -5.61
C PHE A 58 -12.03 11.09 -4.90
N MET A 59 -10.79 11.37 -4.47
CA MET A 59 -10.46 12.66 -3.86
C MET A 59 -10.59 13.81 -4.87
N ALA A 60 -10.13 13.61 -6.11
CA ALA A 60 -10.26 14.60 -7.17
C ALA A 60 -11.73 14.86 -7.53
N GLU A 61 -12.53 13.80 -7.67
CA GLU A 61 -13.97 13.88 -7.98
C GLU A 61 -14.80 14.45 -6.82
N ALA A 62 -14.37 14.24 -5.58
CA ALA A 62 -15.01 14.80 -4.40
C ALA A 62 -14.74 16.31 -4.23
N GLY A 63 -13.79 16.87 -4.99
CA GLY A 63 -13.37 18.27 -4.89
C GLY A 63 -12.42 18.53 -3.71
N VAL A 64 -11.74 17.49 -3.22
CA VAL A 64 -10.74 17.65 -2.14
C VAL A 64 -9.58 18.47 -2.69
N THR A 65 -9.32 19.62 -2.08
CA THR A 65 -8.29 20.58 -2.55
C THR A 65 -6.86 20.07 -2.35
N ARG A 66 -6.69 19.05 -1.52
CA ARG A 66 -5.41 18.45 -1.16
C ARG A 66 -4.87 17.56 -2.27
N ARG A 67 -3.54 17.51 -2.35
CA ARG A 67 -2.80 16.66 -3.30
C ARG A 67 -1.82 15.75 -2.56
N PRO A 68 -2.29 14.78 -1.76
CA PRO A 68 -1.41 13.78 -1.19
C PRO A 68 -0.71 13.01 -2.32
N SER A 69 0.59 12.80 -2.20
CA SER A 69 1.35 12.03 -3.18
C SER A 69 0.91 10.55 -3.18
N ALA A 70 1.07 9.87 -4.32
CA ALA A 70 0.74 8.44 -4.42
C ALA A 70 1.46 7.59 -3.35
N GLY A 71 2.71 7.93 -3.01
CA GLY A 71 3.46 7.26 -1.93
C GLY A 71 2.85 7.48 -0.54
N THR A 72 2.23 8.63 -0.30
CA THR A 72 1.52 8.93 0.97
C THR A 72 0.24 8.12 1.07
N VAL A 73 -0.52 8.03 -0.02
CA VAL A 73 -1.72 7.20 -0.12
C VAL A 73 -1.35 5.72 0.07
N GLN A 74 -0.27 5.26 -0.56
CA GLN A 74 0.20 3.88 -0.43
C GLN A 74 0.57 3.53 1.02
N LYS A 75 1.24 4.42 1.74
CA LYS A 75 1.53 4.22 3.17
C LYS A 75 0.24 4.11 4.01
N ALA A 76 -0.79 4.89 3.69
CA ALA A 76 -2.09 4.77 4.36
C ALA A 76 -2.79 3.45 4.03
N ILE A 77 -2.72 2.99 2.78
CA ILE A 77 -3.26 1.68 2.36
C ILE A 77 -2.59 0.54 3.13
N VAL A 78 -1.25 0.56 3.25
CA VAL A 78 -0.53 -0.48 4.01
C VAL A 78 -1.00 -0.53 5.46
N ARG A 79 -1.15 0.63 6.12
CA ARG A 79 -1.70 0.70 7.48
C ARG A 79 -3.14 0.19 7.55
N ALA A 80 -3.99 0.60 6.62
CA ALA A 80 -5.39 0.18 6.58
C ALA A 80 -5.54 -1.33 6.39
N ARG A 81 -4.74 -1.95 5.50
CA ARG A 81 -4.75 -3.40 5.32
C ARG A 81 -4.34 -4.14 6.59
N ALA A 82 -3.31 -3.67 7.29
CA ALA A 82 -2.90 -4.27 8.56
C ALA A 82 -4.00 -4.21 9.64
N LEU A 83 -4.93 -3.24 9.55
CA LEU A 83 -6.03 -3.06 10.50
C LEU A 83 -7.30 -3.81 10.10
N TYR A 84 -7.58 -3.96 8.80
CA TYR A 84 -8.87 -4.43 8.30
C TYR A 84 -8.82 -5.76 7.54
N GLU A 85 -7.68 -6.11 6.96
CA GLU A 85 -7.45 -7.42 6.35
C GLU A 85 -6.76 -8.31 7.38
N VAL A 86 -7.55 -9.04 8.18
CA VAL A 86 -7.01 -10.17 8.96
C VAL A 86 -6.45 -11.16 7.94
N PRO A 87 -5.18 -11.61 8.04
CA PRO A 87 -4.60 -12.50 7.06
C PRO A 87 -5.40 -13.80 7.00
N ALA A 88 -6.13 -14.01 5.90
CA ALA A 88 -6.49 -15.36 5.49
C ALA A 88 -5.15 -16.08 5.22
N ALA A 89 -4.84 -17.11 6.02
CA ALA A 89 -3.68 -17.96 5.79
C ALA A 89 -3.67 -18.47 4.34
N PRO A 90 -2.51 -18.54 3.67
CA PRO A 90 -2.46 -18.93 2.28
C PRO A 90 -2.91 -20.38 2.12
N ALA A 91 -3.98 -20.58 1.35
CA ALA A 91 -4.45 -21.89 0.92
C ALA A 91 -3.44 -22.52 -0.05
N PHE A 92 -2.85 -23.64 0.34
CA PHE A 92 -2.29 -24.61 -0.62
C PHE A 92 -3.46 -25.45 -1.19
N GLY A 93 -3.42 -25.76 -2.49
CA GLY A 93 -4.51 -26.40 -3.27
C GLY A 93 -4.82 -27.88 -2.93
N PRO A 94 -5.46 -28.64 -3.83
CA PRO A 94 -6.93 -28.77 -3.92
C PRO A 94 -7.56 -30.14 -3.52
N LEU A 95 -8.74 -30.07 -2.86
CA LEU A 95 -9.97 -30.94 -2.86
C LEU A 95 -9.91 -32.38 -2.27
N PRO A 96 -10.97 -32.93 -1.60
CA PRO A 96 -12.37 -32.96 -2.09
C PRO A 96 -13.48 -32.68 -1.05
N ALA A 97 -14.70 -32.67 -1.57
CA ALA A 97 -15.96 -32.30 -0.94
C ALA A 97 -16.48 -33.26 0.16
N SER A 98 -17.39 -32.69 0.96
CA SER A 98 -18.50 -33.33 1.70
C SER A 98 -18.22 -33.80 3.13
N GLY A 99 -18.60 -32.95 4.08
CA GLY A 99 -18.95 -33.32 5.46
C GLY A 99 -19.53 -32.09 6.17
N PRO A 100 -20.59 -32.23 7.01
CA PRO A 100 -21.12 -31.11 7.77
C PRO A 100 -20.05 -30.63 8.75
N SER A 101 -19.43 -29.53 8.34
CA SER A 101 -18.89 -28.47 9.17
C SER A 101 -18.19 -28.90 10.47
N ILE A 102 -17.03 -29.54 10.34
CA ILE A 102 -15.99 -29.57 11.39
C ILE A 102 -15.78 -28.13 11.93
N TRP A 103 -15.91 -27.13 11.05
CA TRP A 103 -15.86 -25.72 11.39
C TRP A 103 -16.98 -25.24 12.32
N VAL A 104 -18.22 -25.74 12.17
CA VAL A 104 -19.33 -25.40 13.08
C VAL A 104 -19.12 -26.05 14.44
N GLN A 105 -18.67 -27.31 14.49
CA GLN A 105 -18.33 -27.97 15.76
C GLN A 105 -17.12 -27.32 16.44
N GLN A 106 -16.11 -26.88 15.68
CA GLN A 106 -14.94 -26.17 16.20
C GLN A 106 -15.35 -24.79 16.75
N LEU A 107 -16.29 -24.11 16.10
CA LEU A 107 -16.83 -22.83 16.54
C LEU A 107 -17.63 -23.00 17.85
N GLU A 108 -18.51 -24.00 17.93
CA GLU A 108 -19.25 -24.30 19.15
C GLU A 108 -18.32 -24.68 20.31
N GLN A 109 -17.29 -25.49 20.06
CA GLN A 109 -16.29 -25.83 21.09
C GLN A 109 -15.47 -24.61 21.54
N ASN A 110 -15.10 -23.73 20.62
CA ASN A 110 -14.38 -22.50 20.98
C ASN A 110 -15.28 -21.52 21.73
N LEU A 111 -16.56 -21.43 21.36
CA LEU A 111 -17.53 -20.58 22.06
C LEU A 111 -17.79 -21.11 23.48
N ALA A 112 -17.97 -22.42 23.63
CA ALA A 112 -18.14 -23.07 24.93
C ALA A 112 -16.91 -22.84 25.82
N ARG A 113 -15.70 -22.97 25.28
CA ARG A 113 -14.44 -22.68 25.98
C ARG A 113 -14.29 -21.21 26.36
N ALA A 114 -14.69 -20.28 25.49
CA ALA A 114 -14.62 -18.85 25.77
C ALA A 114 -15.58 -18.47 26.91
N ILE A 115 -16.79 -19.03 26.91
CA ILE A 115 -17.77 -18.81 27.99
C ILE A 115 -17.24 -19.39 29.31
N THR A 116 -16.65 -20.59 29.30
CA THR A 116 -16.04 -21.15 30.53
C THR A 116 -14.84 -20.36 31.02
N LEU A 117 -14.03 -19.78 30.13
CA LEU A 117 -12.90 -18.92 30.50
C LEU A 117 -13.35 -17.56 31.03
N LEU A 118 -14.42 -16.98 30.48
CA LEU A 118 -15.01 -15.75 31.03
C LEU A 118 -15.64 -15.99 32.40
N ASP A 119 -16.31 -17.13 32.59
CA ASP A 119 -16.94 -17.51 33.86
C ASP A 119 -15.89 -17.90 34.92
N ALA A 120 -14.71 -18.37 34.49
CA ALA A 120 -13.57 -18.69 35.36
C ALA A 120 -12.64 -17.49 35.65
N MET A 121 -12.91 -16.30 35.11
CA MET A 121 -12.12 -15.11 35.47
C MET A 121 -12.61 -14.53 36.80
N PRO A 122 -11.76 -14.46 37.84
CA PRO A 122 -12.08 -13.67 39.02
C PRO A 122 -12.04 -12.18 38.64
N GLU A 123 -13.11 -11.45 38.96
CA GLU A 123 -13.10 -9.98 38.91
C GLU A 123 -11.91 -9.44 39.73
N GLY A 124 -10.89 -8.89 39.06
CA GLY A 124 -9.71 -8.37 39.74
C GLY A 124 -8.51 -8.02 38.84
N HIS A 125 -8.37 -6.73 38.50
CA HIS A 125 -7.12 -5.98 38.29
C HIS A 125 -5.92 -6.67 37.59
N LYS A 126 -5.65 -6.35 36.32
CA LYS A 126 -4.38 -6.67 35.64
C LYS A 126 -3.23 -5.74 36.07
N PRO A 127 -2.02 -6.26 36.41
CA PRO A 127 -0.91 -5.43 36.87
C PRO A 127 -0.17 -4.78 35.70
N ALA A 128 0.14 -3.49 35.82
CA ALA A 128 0.79 -2.62 34.82
C ALA A 128 2.12 -3.12 34.22
N ASN A 129 2.72 -4.18 34.79
CA ASN A 129 4.05 -4.67 34.41
C ASN A 129 4.07 -5.44 33.07
N GLU A 130 2.98 -6.13 32.73
CA GLU A 130 2.88 -6.93 31.50
C GLU A 130 2.77 -6.02 30.26
N ALA A 131 1.96 -4.96 30.36
CA ALA A 131 1.82 -3.95 29.30
C ALA A 131 3.13 -3.17 29.04
N LEU A 132 3.93 -2.90 30.09
CA LEU A 132 5.24 -2.25 29.93
C LEU A 132 6.27 -3.15 29.23
N THR A 133 6.17 -4.47 29.42
CA THR A 133 7.05 -5.46 28.79
C THR A 133 6.77 -5.57 27.29
N ASP A 134 5.49 -5.57 26.90
CA ASP A 134 5.06 -5.55 25.49
C ASP A 134 5.52 -4.29 24.74
N VAL A 135 5.47 -3.13 25.40
CA VAL A 135 5.95 -1.86 24.82
C VAL A 135 7.47 -1.89 24.62
N ALA A 136 8.23 -2.43 25.57
CA ALA A 136 9.68 -2.55 25.45
C ALA A 136 10.10 -3.51 24.32
N ASP A 137 9.38 -4.62 24.15
CA ASP A 137 9.58 -5.56 23.05
C ASP A 137 9.25 -4.95 21.69
N ALA A 138 8.15 -4.19 21.61
CA ALA A 138 7.78 -3.46 20.39
C ALA A 138 8.85 -2.43 20.00
N MET A 139 9.39 -1.68 20.96
CA MET A 139 10.47 -0.72 20.71
C MET A 139 11.75 -1.40 20.19
N ARG A 140 12.14 -2.55 20.74
CA ARG A 140 13.29 -3.32 20.25
C ARG A 140 13.10 -3.78 18.80
N ARG A 141 11.89 -4.19 18.43
CA ARG A 141 11.55 -4.57 17.05
C ARG A 141 11.62 -3.37 16.10
N VAL A 142 11.13 -2.21 16.50
CA VAL A 142 11.22 -0.98 15.70
C VAL A 142 12.68 -0.60 15.44
N GLN A 143 13.53 -0.58 16.46
CA GLN A 143 14.95 -0.27 16.31
C GLN A 143 15.70 -1.28 15.43
N HIS A 144 15.29 -2.55 15.44
CA HIS A 144 15.84 -3.55 14.53
C HIS A 144 15.45 -3.24 13.08
N LEU A 145 14.17 -3.00 12.82
CA LEU A 145 13.66 -2.66 11.48
C LEU A 145 14.24 -1.35 10.94
N GLU A 146 14.50 -0.36 11.79
CA GLU A 146 15.14 0.90 11.38
C GLU A 146 16.57 0.68 10.89
N ARG A 147 17.33 -0.21 11.55
CA ARG A 147 18.68 -0.60 11.10
C ARG A 147 18.64 -1.30 9.76
N GLU A 148 17.76 -2.29 9.60
CA GLU A 148 17.59 -2.98 8.32
C GLU A 148 17.15 -2.01 7.20
N ASN A 149 16.27 -1.05 7.51
CA ASN A 149 15.84 -0.06 6.53
C ASN A 149 17.01 0.82 6.05
N LEU A 150 17.91 1.19 6.96
CA LEU A 150 19.08 1.99 6.65
C LEU A 150 20.08 1.21 5.78
N GLU A 151 20.31 -0.07 6.09
CA GLU A 151 21.14 -0.96 5.28
C GLU A 151 20.58 -1.15 3.86
N LEU A 152 19.27 -1.37 3.74
CA LEU A 152 18.61 -1.50 2.45
C LEU A 152 18.72 -0.21 1.62
N ARG A 153 18.59 0.96 2.24
CA ARG A 153 18.79 2.25 1.56
C ARG A 153 20.21 2.43 1.07
N ALA A 154 21.20 2.05 1.88
CA ALA A 154 22.61 2.10 1.48
C ALA A 154 22.87 1.17 0.27
N ARG A 155 22.33 -0.05 0.29
CA ARG A 155 22.46 -1.00 -0.82
C ARG A 155 21.77 -0.49 -2.09
N LEU A 156 20.60 0.14 -1.98
CA LEU A 156 19.91 0.73 -3.12
C LEU A 156 20.69 1.90 -3.73
N ALA A 157 21.32 2.74 -2.89
CA ALA A 157 22.20 3.80 -3.35
C ALA A 157 23.40 3.21 -4.12
N GLN A 158 24.04 2.16 -3.58
CA GLN A 158 25.14 1.46 -4.26
C GLN A 158 24.72 0.88 -5.62
N MET A 159 23.56 0.22 -5.69
CA MET A 159 23.04 -0.31 -6.95
C MET A 159 22.71 0.79 -7.96
N THR A 160 22.23 1.95 -7.50
CA THR A 160 21.94 3.10 -8.36
C THR A 160 23.21 3.67 -8.97
N VAL A 161 24.28 3.79 -8.17
CA VAL A 161 25.61 4.21 -8.65
C VAL A 161 26.16 3.21 -9.66
N ALA A 162 26.10 1.91 -9.37
CA ALA A 162 26.54 0.87 -10.31
C ALA A 162 25.76 0.91 -11.64
N ALA A 163 24.44 1.14 -11.58
CA ALA A 163 23.62 1.30 -12.78
C ALA A 163 23.95 2.57 -13.57
N ALA A 164 24.34 3.66 -12.91
CA ALA A 164 24.81 4.88 -13.58
C ALA A 164 26.14 4.62 -14.31
N TYR A 165 27.12 4.00 -13.65
CA TYR A 165 28.39 3.61 -14.28
C TYR A 165 28.19 2.66 -15.46
N ALA A 166 27.30 1.66 -15.34
CA ALA A 166 27.00 0.75 -16.45
C ALA A 166 26.40 1.49 -17.65
N ARG A 167 25.54 2.49 -17.42
CA ARG A 167 24.97 3.34 -18.49
C ARG A 167 26.03 4.22 -19.14
N GLU A 168 26.96 4.77 -18.37
CA GLU A 168 28.06 5.57 -18.88
C GLU A 168 29.00 4.73 -19.75
N ALA A 169 29.42 3.55 -19.29
CA ALA A 169 30.23 2.63 -20.08
C ALA A 169 29.52 2.19 -21.39
N LEU A 170 28.22 1.92 -21.34
CA LEU A 170 27.43 1.62 -22.54
C LEU A 170 27.30 2.85 -23.46
N GLY A 171 27.15 4.05 -22.90
CA GLY A 171 27.12 5.31 -23.65
C GLY A 171 28.44 5.57 -24.37
N GLU A 172 29.57 5.39 -23.69
CA GLU A 172 30.93 5.51 -24.25
C GLU A 172 31.17 4.49 -25.36
N THR A 173 30.80 3.22 -25.17
CA THR A 173 30.94 2.22 -26.25
C THR A 173 30.13 2.59 -27.48
N LEU A 174 28.89 3.09 -27.32
CA LEU A 174 28.06 3.54 -28.45
C LEU A 174 28.60 4.81 -29.12
N THR A 175 29.26 5.72 -28.39
CA THR A 175 29.90 6.91 -28.97
C THR A 175 31.21 6.58 -29.67
N VAL A 176 32.00 5.62 -29.18
CA VAL A 176 33.21 5.12 -29.85
C VAL A 176 32.89 4.41 -31.17
N PHE A 177 31.69 3.82 -31.31
CA PHE A 177 31.21 3.22 -32.56
C PHE A 177 30.46 4.19 -33.50
N ALA A 178 30.31 5.47 -33.15
CA ALA A 178 29.75 6.46 -34.08
C ALA A 178 30.87 6.99 -35.00
N PRO A 179 30.93 6.60 -36.29
CA PRO A 179 31.93 7.16 -37.19
C PRO A 179 31.63 8.64 -37.40
N HIS A 180 32.64 9.49 -37.19
CA HIS A 180 32.61 10.88 -37.60
C HIS A 180 32.44 10.97 -39.12
N ALA A 181 31.22 11.17 -39.60
CA ALA A 181 30.96 11.68 -40.94
C ALA A 181 30.48 13.14 -40.82
N VAL A 182 31.44 14.03 -40.52
CA VAL A 182 31.27 15.47 -40.65
C VAL A 182 31.85 15.89 -42.01
N GLN A 183 30.95 16.38 -42.88
CA GLN A 183 31.11 17.42 -43.91
C GLN A 183 32.26 17.31 -44.95
N SER A 184 31.88 17.25 -46.23
CA SER A 184 32.44 18.17 -47.25
C SER A 184 31.63 18.14 -48.56
N MET A 185 31.66 19.27 -49.28
CA MET A 185 31.02 19.62 -50.56
C MET A 185 29.52 19.95 -50.45
N GLY A 186 29.10 21.21 -50.25
CA GLY A 186 29.65 22.44 -50.84
C GLY A 186 28.89 22.73 -52.12
N GLY A 187 27.84 23.57 -52.02
CA GLY A 187 27.04 23.99 -53.15
C GLY A 187 27.86 24.80 -54.15
N HIS A 188 27.77 24.43 -55.42
CA HIS A 188 28.02 25.21 -56.64
C HIS A 188 27.04 24.58 -57.65
N GLY A 189 26.20 25.25 -58.42
CA GLY A 189 26.08 26.62 -58.84
C GLY A 189 25.10 26.58 -60.02
N ARG A 190 24.10 27.46 -59.97
CA ARG A 190 23.22 27.94 -61.05
C ARG A 190 23.92 28.06 -62.42
N HIS A 191 23.35 27.52 -63.51
CA HIS A 191 22.99 28.18 -64.81
C HIS A 191 22.81 27.19 -65.98
N GLY A 192 21.85 27.48 -66.88
CA GLY A 192 22.09 27.39 -68.33
C GLY A 192 21.11 26.58 -69.18
N ALA A 193 20.24 27.31 -69.89
CA ALA A 193 19.58 27.05 -71.18
C ALA A 193 18.65 25.83 -71.33
#